data_AF-A0A1F8N5V2-F1
#
_entry.id   AF-A0A1F8N5V2-F1
#
_cell.length_a   1.000
_cell.length_b   1.000
_cell.length_c   1.000
_cell.angle_alpha   90.00
_cell.angle_beta   90.00
_cell.angle_gamma   90.00
#
_symmetry.space_group_name_H-M   'P 1'
#
loop_
_entity.id
_entity.type
_entity.pdbx_description
1 polymer ?
#
loop_
_entity_poly.entity_id
_entity_poly.type
_entity_poly.pdbx_seq_one_letter_code
_entity_poly.pdbx_strand_id
1 'polypeptide(L)'
;MSRIINTDSPGNKRNGLRRTIAEMLRRLSVKQELDEEAKDLAAATVFCLREIADTIEITTTAWEKRDYYLKADRFRLQWEWVIPAADRLQRIMVKGMWEDLPRELASLAPHFSDIRILKMTRPPSIWEASYRLLMQKASA
;
A
#
# COMPACT_ATOMS: atom_id res chain seq x y z
N MET A 1 -14.49 28.95 -19.64
CA MET A 1 -14.83 27.96 -18.60
C MET A 1 -13.99 26.71 -18.87
N SER A 2 -12.89 26.56 -18.14
CA SER A 2 -11.96 25.43 -18.32
C SER A 2 -12.64 24.13 -17.91
N ARG A 3 -12.51 23.11 -18.77
CA ARG A 3 -13.00 21.76 -18.51
C ARG A 3 -12.25 21.23 -17.28
N ILE A 4 -12.94 21.09 -16.15
CA ILE A 4 -12.39 20.38 -14.99
C ILE A 4 -12.20 18.94 -15.44
N ILE A 5 -10.96 18.58 -15.80
CA ILE A 5 -10.59 17.21 -16.09
C ILE A 5 -10.56 16.52 -14.74
N ASN A 6 -11.47 15.57 -14.51
CA ASN A 6 -11.38 14.70 -13.36
C ASN A 6 -10.13 13.81 -13.58
N THR A 7 -9.02 14.17 -12.95
CA THR A 7 -7.67 13.62 -13.18
C THR A 7 -7.37 12.37 -12.36
N ASP A 8 -8.34 11.84 -11.63
CA ASP A 8 -8.15 10.69 -10.73
C ASP A 8 -8.13 9.36 -11.50
N SER A 9 -7.12 9.19 -12.34
CA SER A 9 -6.86 7.94 -13.03
C SER A 9 -6.37 6.86 -12.05
N PRO A 10 -6.61 5.56 -12.32
CA PRO A 10 -6.07 4.47 -11.50
C PRO A 10 -4.55 4.56 -11.31
N GLY A 11 -3.82 5.06 -12.32
CA GLY A 11 -2.38 5.30 -12.23
C GLY A 11 -2.00 6.41 -11.25
N ASN A 12 -2.72 7.53 -11.26
CA ASN A 12 -2.50 8.63 -10.31
C ASN A 12 -2.81 8.19 -8.87
N LYS A 13 -3.93 7.48 -8.67
CA LYS A 13 -4.28 6.89 -7.37
C LYS A 13 -3.18 5.96 -6.87
N ARG A 14 -2.72 5.02 -7.71
CA ARG A 14 -1.64 4.09 -7.38
C ARG A 14 -0.34 4.81 -7.00
N ASN A 15 0.05 5.84 -7.74
CA ASN A 15 1.24 6.63 -7.42
C ASN A 15 1.09 7.39 -6.09
N GLY A 16 -0.10 7.92 -5.81
CA GLY A 16 -0.43 8.52 -4.53
C GLY A 16 -0.30 7.56 -3.36
N LEU A 17 -0.83 6.33 -3.51
CA LEU A 17 -0.74 5.24 -2.54
C LEU A 17 0.71 4.78 -2.34
N ARG A 18 1.47 4.58 -3.43
CA ARG A 18 2.91 4.26 -3.36
C ARG A 18 3.67 5.28 -2.52
N ARG A 19 3.41 6.58 -2.74
CA ARG A 19 4.04 7.64 -1.95
C ARG A 19 3.62 7.58 -0.48
N THR A 20 2.34 7.33 -0.21
CA THR A 20 1.83 7.16 1.16
C THR A 20 2.55 6.03 1.88
N ILE A 21 2.69 4.86 1.25
CA ILE A 21 3.45 3.74 1.81
C ILE A 21 4.90 4.13 2.08
N ALA A 22 5.58 4.78 1.12
CA ALA A 22 6.96 5.20 1.33
C ALA A 22 7.13 6.16 2.52
N GLU A 23 6.19 7.08 2.72
CA GLU A 23 6.19 7.97 3.90
C GLU A 23 5.93 7.20 5.21
N MET A 24 5.02 6.21 5.19
CA MET A 24 4.77 5.33 6.36
C MET A 24 5.99 4.47 6.70
N LEU A 25 6.62 3.83 5.70
CA LEU A 25 7.83 3.04 5.88
C LEU A 25 8.96 3.89 6.47
N ARG A 26 9.14 5.13 5.98
CA ARG A 26 10.15 6.04 6.52
C ARG A 26 9.85 6.44 7.96
N ARG A 27 8.58 6.70 8.31
CA ARG A 27 8.17 6.96 9.70
C ARG A 27 8.43 5.75 10.60
N LEU A 28 8.06 4.55 10.15
CA LEU A 28 8.31 3.30 10.88
C LEU A 28 9.81 3.07 11.09
N SER A 29 10.65 3.34 10.09
CA SER A 29 12.09 3.10 10.18
C SER A 29 12.83 3.94 11.23
N VAL A 30 12.24 5.05 11.68
CA VAL A 30 12.84 5.94 12.70
C VAL A 30 12.24 5.74 14.09
N LYS A 31 11.19 4.92 14.23
CA LYS A 31 10.60 4.63 15.54
C LYS A 31 11.47 3.62 16.28
N GLN A 32 11.73 3.90 17.56
CA GLN A 32 12.52 3.04 18.44
C GLN A 32 11.69 1.93 19.06
N GLU A 33 10.38 2.16 19.18
CA GLU A 33 9.43 1.25 19.84
C GLU A 33 8.24 0.98 18.92
N LEU A 34 7.68 -0.22 19.08
CA LEU A 34 6.45 -0.64 18.42
C LEU A 34 5.23 -0.20 19.25
N ASP A 35 4.95 1.10 19.21
CA ASP A 35 3.78 1.70 19.84
C ASP A 35 2.49 1.52 19.01
N GLU A 36 1.37 2.04 19.52
CA GLU A 36 0.08 1.98 18.81
C GLU A 36 0.11 2.68 17.45
N GLU A 37 0.85 3.79 17.32
CA GLU A 37 0.99 4.47 16.03
C GLU A 37 1.74 3.58 15.02
N ALA A 38 2.76 2.84 15.44
CA ALA A 38 3.49 1.92 14.58
C ALA A 38 2.58 0.78 14.08
N LYS A 39 1.68 0.27 14.94
CA LYS A 39 0.67 -0.73 14.53
C LYS A 39 -0.30 -0.15 13.50
N ASP A 40 -0.77 1.07 13.74
CA ASP A 40 -1.66 1.79 12.81
C ASP A 40 -0.97 2.05 11.46
N LEU A 41 0.28 2.50 11.45
CA LEU A 41 1.07 2.70 10.22
C LEU A 41 1.27 1.40 9.44
N ALA A 42 1.57 0.29 10.14
CA ALA A 42 1.70 -1.02 9.52
C ALA A 42 0.37 -1.47 8.91
N ALA A 43 -0.74 -1.34 9.64
CA ALA A 43 -2.06 -1.71 9.15
C ALA A 43 -2.52 -0.84 7.97
N ALA A 44 -2.25 0.47 8.01
CA ALA A 44 -2.53 1.37 6.91
C ALA A 44 -1.74 0.99 5.64
N THR A 45 -0.51 0.48 5.80
CA THR A 45 0.29 -0.05 4.69
C THR A 45 -0.40 -1.24 4.01
N VAL A 46 -1.01 -2.15 4.78
CA VAL A 46 -1.80 -3.27 4.23
C VAL A 46 -2.97 -2.77 3.38
N PHE A 47 -3.73 -1.79 3.88
CA PHE A 47 -4.84 -1.22 3.11
C PHE A 47 -4.35 -0.53 1.83
N CYS A 48 -3.27 0.24 1.90
CA CYS A 48 -2.69 0.86 0.72
C CYS A 48 -2.23 -0.16 -0.32
N LEU A 49 -1.62 -1.28 0.10
CA LEU A 49 -1.22 -2.36 -0.82
C LEU A 49 -2.45 -3.00 -1.48
N ARG A 50 -3.52 -3.25 -0.74
CA ARG A 50 -4.77 -3.79 -1.31
C ARG A 50 -5.41 -2.84 -2.31
N GLU A 51 -5.48 -1.55 -1.99
CA GLU A 51 -5.98 -0.55 -2.93
C GLU A 51 -5.11 -0.45 -4.18
N ILE A 52 -3.78 -0.62 -4.07
CA ILE A 52 -2.90 -0.72 -5.23
C ILE A 52 -3.30 -1.90 -6.11
N ALA A 53 -3.54 -3.08 -5.53
CA ALA A 53 -4.01 -4.26 -6.26
C ALA A 53 -5.32 -4.00 -7.01
N ASP A 54 -6.29 -3.33 -6.37
CA ASP A 54 -7.55 -2.94 -7.02
C ASP A 54 -7.29 -2.01 -8.23
N THR A 55 -6.37 -1.05 -8.11
CA THR A 55 -6.03 -0.17 -9.24
C THR A 55 -5.39 -0.92 -10.41
N ILE A 56 -4.67 -2.01 -10.13
CA ILE A 56 -4.05 -2.86 -11.16
C ILE A 56 -5.16 -3.58 -11.91
N GLU A 57 -6.10 -4.21 -11.21
CA GLU A 57 -7.23 -4.92 -11.85
C GLU A 57 -8.12 -4.00 -12.67
N ILE A 58 -8.39 -2.77 -12.20
CA ILE A 58 -9.12 -1.77 -12.99
C ILE A 58 -8.35 -1.43 -14.28
N THR A 59 -7.02 -1.29 -14.18
CA THR A 59 -6.17 -0.95 -15.33
C THR A 59 -6.11 -2.08 -16.35
N THR A 60 -5.91 -3.32 -15.90
CA THR A 60 -5.77 -4.50 -16.75
C THR A 60 -7.09 -4.86 -17.41
N THR A 61 -8.20 -4.83 -16.66
CA THR A 61 -9.55 -5.04 -17.22
C THR A 61 -9.86 -4.06 -18.36
N ALA A 62 -9.46 -2.79 -18.22
CA ALA A 62 -9.66 -1.79 -19.26
C ALA A 62 -8.82 -2.04 -20.53
N TRP A 63 -7.66 -2.68 -20.39
CA TRP A 63 -6.80 -3.09 -21.50
C TRP A 63 -7.30 -4.36 -22.19
N GLU A 64 -7.79 -5.34 -21.42
CA GLU A 64 -8.39 -6.58 -21.93
C GLU A 64 -9.65 -6.28 -22.77
N LYS A 65 -10.50 -5.34 -22.33
CA LYS A 65 -11.65 -4.84 -23.12
C LYS A 65 -11.26 -4.20 -24.46
N ARG A 66 -9.96 -3.95 -24.69
CA ARG A 66 -9.39 -3.41 -25.92
C ARG A 66 -8.42 -4.41 -26.59
N ASP A 67 -8.52 -5.68 -26.22
CA ASP A 67 -7.71 -6.80 -26.70
C ASP A 67 -6.19 -6.69 -26.42
N TYR A 68 -5.79 -5.89 -25.43
CA TYR A 68 -4.40 -5.74 -25.01
C TYR A 68 -3.98 -6.74 -23.91
N TYR A 69 -4.28 -8.03 -24.09
CA TYR A 69 -4.04 -9.08 -23.08
C TYR A 69 -2.56 -9.20 -22.66
N LEU A 70 -1.63 -9.29 -23.62
CA LEU A 70 -0.19 -9.39 -23.30
C LEU A 70 0.34 -8.19 -22.50
N LYS A 71 -0.25 -7.01 -22.71
CA LYS A 71 0.10 -5.80 -21.96
C LYS A 71 -0.44 -5.88 -20.54
N ALA A 72 -1.68 -6.35 -20.37
CA ALA A 72 -2.30 -6.58 -19.08
C ALA A 72 -1.50 -7.60 -18.25
N ASP A 73 -1.14 -8.74 -18.84
CA ASP A 73 -0.41 -9.79 -18.13
C ASP A 73 0.97 -9.35 -17.68
N ARG A 74 1.74 -8.70 -18.56
CA ARG A 74 3.04 -8.10 -18.19
C ARG A 74 2.90 -7.11 -17.04
N PHE A 75 1.80 -6.36 -17.01
CA PHE A 75 1.54 -5.40 -15.95
C PHE A 75 1.12 -6.08 -14.65
N ARG A 76 0.32 -7.15 -14.68
CA ARG A 76 0.03 -7.96 -13.48
C ARG A 76 1.31 -8.56 -12.89
N LEU A 77 2.17 -9.13 -13.73
CA LEU A 77 3.45 -9.71 -13.30
C LEU A 77 4.35 -8.69 -12.58
N GLN A 78 4.40 -7.44 -13.04
CA GLN A 78 5.15 -6.37 -12.35
C GLN A 78 4.68 -6.10 -10.92
N TRP A 79 3.43 -6.45 -10.60
CA TRP A 79 2.78 -6.15 -9.33
C TRP A 79 2.33 -7.40 -8.56
N GLU A 80 2.72 -8.59 -9.01
CA GLU A 80 2.32 -9.86 -8.41
C GLU A 80 2.71 -9.97 -6.92
N TRP A 81 3.73 -9.22 -6.50
CA TRP A 81 4.23 -9.17 -5.13
C TRP A 81 3.29 -8.45 -4.14
N VAL A 82 2.38 -7.58 -4.63
CA VAL A 82 1.60 -6.66 -3.77
C VAL A 82 0.64 -7.41 -2.83
N ILE A 83 -0.14 -8.34 -3.36
CA ILE A 83 -1.10 -9.12 -2.57
C ILE A 83 -0.37 -10.02 -1.56
N PRO A 84 0.63 -10.83 -1.97
CA PRO A 84 1.44 -11.61 -1.02
C PRO A 84 2.07 -10.77 0.09
N ALA A 85 2.56 -9.56 -0.21
CA ALA A 85 3.08 -8.63 0.77
C ALA A 85 2.01 -8.15 1.77
N ALA A 86 0.85 -7.73 1.26
CA ALA A 86 -0.28 -7.31 2.10
C ALA A 86 -0.73 -8.43 3.05
N ASP A 87 -0.78 -9.67 2.54
CA ASP A 87 -1.21 -10.82 3.32
C ASP A 87 -0.17 -11.23 4.37
N ARG A 88 1.13 -11.17 4.06
CA ARG A 88 2.19 -11.42 5.06
C ARG A 88 2.13 -10.40 6.19
N LEU A 89 2.04 -9.11 5.86
CA LEU A 89 1.87 -8.04 6.84
C LEU A 89 0.60 -8.23 7.69
N GLN A 90 -0.55 -8.49 7.06
CA GLN A 90 -1.77 -8.75 7.81
C GLN A 90 -1.62 -9.93 8.76
N ARG A 91 -1.02 -11.04 8.31
CA ARG A 91 -0.81 -12.22 9.15
C ARG A 91 0.05 -11.91 10.37
N ILE A 92 1.11 -11.13 10.21
CA ILE A 92 1.96 -10.67 11.33
C ILE A 92 1.11 -9.96 12.39
N MET A 93 0.28 -9.01 11.96
CA MET A 93 -0.56 -8.21 12.87
C MET A 93 -1.65 -9.03 13.54
N VAL A 94 -2.38 -9.84 12.77
CA VAL A 94 -3.49 -10.66 13.28
C VAL A 94 -3.01 -11.75 14.23
N LYS A 95 -1.84 -12.35 13.96
CA LYS A 95 -1.26 -13.38 14.83
C LYS A 95 -0.42 -12.80 15.97
N GLY A 96 -0.21 -11.48 16.00
CA GLY A 96 0.61 -10.82 17.01
C GLY A 96 2.10 -11.14 16.92
N MET A 97 2.61 -11.58 15.76
CA MET A 97 4.02 -11.94 15.52
C MET A 97 4.86 -10.69 15.24
N TRP A 98 4.77 -9.71 16.12
CA TRP A 98 5.30 -8.36 15.93
C TRP A 98 6.82 -8.30 15.75
N GLU A 99 7.54 -9.29 16.27
CA GLU A 99 8.96 -9.53 16.07
C GLU A 99 9.35 -9.71 14.59
N ASP A 100 8.43 -10.18 13.74
CA ASP A 100 8.66 -10.36 12.30
C ASP A 100 8.39 -9.09 11.49
N LEU A 101 7.70 -8.10 12.07
CA LEU A 101 7.30 -6.89 11.37
C LEU A 101 8.50 -6.12 10.77
N PRO A 102 9.61 -5.87 11.49
CA PRO A 102 10.75 -5.14 10.92
C PRO A 102 11.34 -5.83 9.69
N ARG A 103 11.40 -7.16 9.69
CA ARG A 103 11.89 -7.95 8.55
C ARG A 103 10.98 -7.81 7.35
N GLU A 104 9.66 -7.92 7.55
CA GLU A 104 8.70 -7.77 6.46
C GLU A 104 8.72 -6.34 5.90
N LEU A 105 8.79 -5.30 6.75
CA LEU A 105 8.92 -3.91 6.31
C LEU A 105 10.20 -3.67 5.50
N ALA A 106 11.33 -4.24 5.94
CA ALA A 106 12.60 -4.15 5.20
C ALA A 106 12.50 -4.81 3.81
N SER A 107 11.75 -5.91 3.69
CA SER A 107 11.52 -6.57 2.39
C SER A 107 10.71 -5.71 1.42
N LEU A 108 9.90 -4.77 1.93
CA LEU A 108 9.11 -3.85 1.11
C LEU A 108 9.91 -2.66 0.59
N ALA A 109 10.97 -2.24 1.30
CA ALA A 109 11.71 -1.02 0.99
C ALA A 109 12.21 -0.95 -0.48
N PRO A 110 12.74 -2.02 -1.10
CA PRO A 110 13.18 -2.00 -2.50
C PRO A 110 12.06 -1.66 -3.50
N HIS A 111 10.80 -2.00 -3.20
CA HIS A 111 9.67 -1.73 -4.11
C HIS A 111 9.29 -0.24 -4.20
N PHE A 112 9.78 0.57 -3.26
CA PHE A 112 9.49 2.00 -3.14
C PHE A 112 10.75 2.88 -3.23
N SER A 113 11.90 2.31 -3.60
CA SER A 113 13.18 3.04 -3.64
C SER A 113 13.23 4.14 -4.71
N ASP A 114 12.36 4.07 -5.72
CA ASP A 114 12.17 5.11 -6.74
C ASP A 114 11.55 6.41 -6.18
N ILE A 115 10.94 6.35 -4.99
CA ILE A 115 10.16 7.45 -4.43
C ILE A 115 11.05 8.35 -3.56
N ARG A 116 11.35 9.54 -4.08
CA ARG A 116 12.07 10.57 -3.32
C ARG A 116 11.13 11.32 -2.38
N ILE A 117 11.41 11.22 -1.08
CA ILE A 117 10.67 11.91 -0.03
C ILE A 117 11.49 13.10 0.46
N LEU A 118 11.21 14.28 -0.10
CA LEU A 118 11.82 15.55 0.34
C LEU A 118 11.20 16.06 1.65
N LYS A 119 9.89 15.90 1.80
CA LYS A 119 9.10 16.30 2.96
C LYS A 119 7.98 15.29 3.21
N MET A 120 7.70 15.04 4.48
CA MET A 120 6.50 14.30 4.91
C MET A 120 5.26 15.18 4.72
N THR A 121 4.26 14.67 4.02
CA THR A 121 3.02 15.39 3.73
C THR A 121 1.78 14.66 4.22
N ARG A 122 1.86 13.36 4.54
CA ARG A 122 0.70 12.61 5.03
C ARG A 122 0.38 12.94 6.49
N PRO A 123 -0.86 13.35 6.82
CA PRO A 123 -1.28 13.58 8.20
C PRO A 123 -1.65 12.26 8.91
N PRO A 124 -1.65 12.24 10.26
CA PRO A 124 -2.02 11.06 11.06
C PRO A 124 -3.37 10.43 10.74
N SER A 125 -4.35 11.25 10.34
CA SER A 125 -5.67 10.79 9.93
C SER A 125 -5.69 9.76 8.78
N ILE A 126 -4.57 9.59 8.07
CA ILE A 126 -4.43 8.56 7.03
C ILE A 126 -4.25 7.15 7.63
N TRP A 127 -3.66 7.01 8.82
CA TRP A 127 -3.42 5.71 9.45
C TRP A 127 -4.13 5.51 10.78
N GLU A 128 -4.61 6.57 11.42
CA GLU A 128 -5.35 6.47 12.68
C GLU A 128 -6.45 5.40 12.65
N ALA A 129 -6.44 4.54 13.67
CA ALA A 129 -7.37 3.42 13.84
C ALA A 129 -7.30 2.33 12.76
N SER A 130 -6.32 2.36 11.86
CA SER A 130 -6.16 1.33 10.81
C SER A 130 -5.92 -0.04 11.41
N TYR A 131 -5.18 -0.16 12.52
CA TYR A 131 -4.97 -1.44 13.18
C TYR A 131 -6.28 -2.01 13.72
N ARG A 132 -7.08 -1.17 14.40
CA ARG A 132 -8.40 -1.57 14.89
C ARG A 132 -9.31 -2.04 13.75
N LEU A 133 -9.35 -1.30 12.65
CA LEU A 133 -10.14 -1.66 11.46
C LEU A 133 -9.67 -2.98 10.84
N LEU A 134 -8.36 -3.21 10.78
CA LEU A 134 -7.79 -4.45 10.26
C LEU A 134 -8.19 -5.65 11.12
N MET A 135 -8.13 -5.51 12.44
CA MET A 135 -8.54 -6.57 13.37
C MET A 135 -10.05 -6.87 13.26
N GLN A 136 -10.89 -5.85 13.14
CA GLN A 136 -12.33 -6.03 12.91
C GLN A 136 -12.62 -6.79 11.62
N LYS A 137 -11.93 -6.45 10.52
CA LYS A 137 -12.07 -7.15 9.24
C LYS A 137 -11.53 -8.58 9.25
N ALA A 138 -10.55 -8.89 10.11
CA ALA A 138 -10.01 -10.23 10.24
C ALA A 138 -10.89 -11.14 11.11
N SER A 139 -11.74 -10.57 11.97
CA SER A 139 -12.69 -11.29 12.81
C SER A 139 -14.07 -11.51 12.17
N ALA A 140 -14.32 -10.90 11.01
CA ALA A 140 -15.57 -10.99 10.24
C ALA A 140 -15.46 -12.05 9.15
#